data_AF-A0A077N295-F1
#
_entry.id   AF-A0A077N295-F1
#
_cell.length_a   1.000
_cell.length_b   1.000
_cell.length_c   1.000
_cell.angle_alpha   90.00
_cell.angle_beta   90.00
_cell.angle_gamma   90.00
#
_symmetry.space_group_name_H-M   'P 1'
#
loop_
_entity.id
_entity.type
_entity.pdbx_description
1 polymer ?
#
loop_
_entity_poly.entity_id
_entity_poly.type
_entity_poly.pdbx_seq_one_letter_code
_entity_poly.pdbx_strand_id
1 'polypeptide(L)' 'MPLIRKAFKRLHYPVDIIAQCVRWYLAYALSLRNLEEMLVERG' A
#
# COMPACT_ATOMS: atom_id res chain seq x y z
N MET A 1 -11.53 -3.63 10.84
CA MET A 1 -12.33 -4.39 9.86
C MET A 1 -11.59 -5.67 9.45
N PRO A 2 -12.06 -6.86 9.86
CA PRO A 2 -11.32 -8.12 9.69
C PRO A 2 -11.30 -8.67 8.25
N LEU A 3 -12.21 -8.22 7.39
CA LEU A 3 -12.33 -8.71 6.00
C LEU A 3 -11.09 -8.35 5.15
N ILE A 4 -10.52 -7.17 5.38
CA ILE A 4 -9.37 -6.66 4.63
C ILE A 4 -8.12 -7.48 4.97
N ARG A 5 -7.85 -7.76 6.26
CA ARG A 5 -6.71 -8.59 6.67
C ARG A 5 -6.73 -10.00 6.09
N LYS A 6 -7.92 -10.57 5.85
CA LYS A 6 -8.06 -11.92 5.27
C LYS A 6 -7.83 -11.91 3.75
N ALA A 7 -8.25 -10.85 3.05
CA ALA A 7 -8.05 -10.68 1.62
C ALA A 7 -6.56 -10.48 1.24
N PHE A 8 -5.79 -9.80 2.09
CA PHE A 8 -4.37 -9.49 1.84
C PHE A 8 -3.39 -10.44 2.56
N LYS A 9 -3.87 -11.52 3.17
CA LYS A 9 -3.06 -12.46 3.98
C LYS A 9 -1.97 -13.21 3.19
N ARG A 10 -1.99 -13.11 1.86
CA ARG A 10 -1.11 -13.83 0.93
C ARG A 10 -0.30 -12.90 0.02
N LEU A 11 -0.39 -11.58 0.23
CA LEU A 11 0.47 -10.63 -0.48
C LEU A 11 1.82 -10.52 0.22
N HIS A 12 2.85 -10.28 -0.58
CA HIS A 12 4.24 -10.10 -0.15
C HIS A 12 4.40 -8.95 0.86
N TYR A 13 3.49 -7.98 0.83
CA TYR A 13 3.49 -6.81 1.71
C TYR A 13 2.36 -6.86 2.74
N PRO A 14 2.61 -6.40 3.98
CA PRO A 14 1.57 -6.33 5.00
C PRO A 14 0.45 -5.37 4.57
N VAL A 15 -0.78 -5.68 4.99
CA VAL A 15 -1.98 -4.94 4.55
C VAL A 15 -1.92 -3.44 4.87
N ASP A 16 -1.25 -3.09 5.96
CA ASP A 16 -1.09 -1.71 6.41
C ASP A 16 -0.27 -0.88 5.41
N ILE A 17 0.75 -1.50 4.77
CA ILE A 17 1.55 -0.85 3.71
C ILE A 17 0.70 -0.60 2.46
N ILE A 18 -0.04 -1.62 2.01
CA ILE A 18 -0.91 -1.51 0.84
C ILE A 18 -2.00 -0.45 1.05
N ALA A 19 -2.61 -0.43 2.24
CA ALA A 19 -3.61 0.57 2.60
C ALA A 19 -3.04 2.00 2.64
N GLN A 20 -1.79 2.16 3.09
CA GLN A 20 -1.10 3.44 3.09
C GLN A 20 -0.85 3.94 1.66
N CYS A 21 -0.42 3.06 0.76
CA CYS A 21 -0.22 3.39 -0.66
C CYS A 21 -1.52 3.80 -1.35
N VAL A 22 -2.60 3.04 -1.16
CA VAL A 22 -3.92 3.40 -1.72
C VAL A 22 -4.41 4.74 -1.16
N ARG A 23 -4.18 5.02 0.12
CA ARG A 23 -4.54 6.30 0.72
C ARG A 23 -3.77 7.46 0.09
N TRP A 24 -2.47 7.30 -0.14
CA TRP A 24 -1.65 8.35 -0.74
C TRP A 24 -1.95 8.55 -2.23
N TYR A 25 -2.22 7.46 -2.95
CA TYR A 25 -2.74 7.51 -4.32
C TYR A 25 -4.01 8.36 -4.41
N LEU A 26 -5.00 8.08 -3.54
CA LEU A 26 -6.28 8.79 -3.55
C LEU A 26 -6.20 10.23 -3.01
N ALA A 27 -5.43 10.47 -1.96
CA ALA A 27 -5.35 11.78 -1.31
C ALA A 27 -4.49 12.79 -2.07
N TYR A 28 -3.44 12.33 -2.75
CA TYR A 28 -2.44 13.20 -3.39
C TYR A 28 -2.34 12.99 -4.90
N ALA A 29 -3.22 12.18 -5.51
CA ALA A 29 -3.14 11.75 -6.91
C ALA A 29 -1.72 11.25 -7.28
N LEU A 30 -1.04 10.62 -6.30
CA LEU A 30 0.36 10.26 -6.45
C LEU A 30 0.48 9.15 -7.51
N SER A 31 1.36 9.34 -8.49
CA SER A 31 1.65 8.29 -9.46
C SER A 31 2.12 7.02 -8.78
N LEU A 32 1.67 5.86 -9.27
CA LEU A 32 2.05 4.54 -8.75
C LEU A 32 3.58 4.36 -8.67
N ARG A 33 4.29 4.97 -9.62
CA ARG A 33 5.76 4.98 -9.70
C ARG A 33 6.43 5.72 -8.53
N ASN A 34 5.84 6.83 -8.08
CA ASN A 34 6.29 7.53 -6.87
C ASN A 34 6.04 6.69 -5.62
N LEU A 35 4.93 5.96 -5.57
CA LEU A 35 4.66 5.04 -4.46
C LEU A 35 5.64 3.87 -4.44
N GLU A 36 5.99 3.32 -5.60
CA GLU A 36 6.98 2.26 -5.72
C GLU A 36 8.36 2.72 -5.24
N GLU A 37 8.82 3.90 -5.67
CA GLU A 37 10.08 4.49 -5.18
C GLU A 37 10.07 4.68 -3.65
N MET A 38 8.99 5.22 -3.08
CA MET A 38 8.87 5.41 -1.64
C MET A 38 8.74 4.11 -0.84
N LEU A 39 8.25 3.03 -1.46
CA LEU A 39 8.20 1.70 -0.87
C LEU A 39 9.56 1.01 -0.92
N VAL A 40 10.31 1.21 -2.00
CA VAL A 40 11.67 0.69 -2.18
C VAL A 40 12.65 1.40 -1.24
N GLU A 41 12.55 2.72 -1.06
CA GLU A 41 13.40 3.46 -0.10
C GLU A 41 13.11 3.11 1.37
N ARG A 42 11.94 2.54 1.67
CA ARG A 42 11.56 2.10 3.02
C ARG A 42 11.90 0.65 3.32
N GLY A 43 12.37 -0.11 2.34
CA GLY A 43 12.82 -1.52 2.48
C GLY A 43 14.32 -1.64 2.68
#